data_AF-A0A974MV59-F1
#
_entry.id   AF-A0A974MV59-F1
#
_cell.length_a   1.000
_cell.length_b   1.000
_cell.length_c   1.000
_cell.angle_alpha   90.00
_cell.angle_beta   90.00
_cell.angle_gamma   90.00
#
_symmetry.space_group_name_H-M   'P 1'
#
loop_
_entity.id
_entity.type
_entity.pdbx_description
1 polymer ?
#
loop_
_entity_poly.entity_id
_entity_poly.type
_entity_poly.pdbx_seq_one_letter_code
_entity_poly.pdbx_strand_id
1 'polypeptide(L)'
;MTNENTQNTQTTQKLYVSAGSFTKDDGISRTVTGFGEMKPYVDDKGQTQDVNARAALKKISDIGNFLSATVGVKDKNKIGIDIKGTDEKGQETFMKANVWTDSGIGKSGQRYSFHKITIEVSPDKVNKETGEVLQPAQKLYATKSLKGGYSFDANNNNELIAKFNASIQKGAEFTLTPKKDSTLEKYPELANTISIIKEQKSSYVEIGFVTGKGATINSITPTNSGNEIGASQLQNSVTKAKAKKIKDVER
;
A
#
# COMPACT_ATOMS: atom_id res chain seq x y z
N MET A 1 -29.97 38.42 -10.63
CA MET A 1 -29.25 37.66 -9.58
C MET A 1 -29.11 36.24 -10.07
N THR A 2 -27.96 35.92 -10.68
CA THR A 2 -27.63 34.58 -11.17
C THR A 2 -27.11 33.76 -10.00
N ASN A 3 -27.78 32.64 -9.71
CA ASN A 3 -27.27 31.62 -8.79
C ASN A 3 -25.98 31.05 -9.37
N GLU A 4 -24.84 31.46 -8.82
CA GLU A 4 -23.58 30.75 -9.01
C GLU A 4 -23.71 29.39 -8.31
N ASN A 5 -24.06 28.40 -9.12
CA ASN A 5 -24.01 27.00 -8.77
C ASN A 5 -22.54 26.69 -8.44
N THR A 6 -22.20 26.76 -7.16
CA THR A 6 -20.86 26.44 -6.66
C THR A 6 -20.67 24.95 -6.91
N GLN A 7 -20.10 24.59 -8.07
CA GLN A 7 -19.60 23.25 -8.31
C GLN A 7 -18.51 22.99 -7.29
N ASN A 8 -18.89 22.33 -6.20
CA ASN A 8 -17.99 21.80 -5.22
C ASN A 8 -17.10 20.80 -5.97
N THR A 9 -15.91 21.23 -6.39
CA THR A 9 -14.96 20.41 -7.13
C THR A 9 -14.49 19.29 -6.21
N GLN A 10 -15.24 18.19 -6.21
CA GLN A 10 -14.91 17.00 -5.45
C GLN A 10 -13.64 16.44 -6.07
N THR A 11 -12.51 16.63 -5.40
CA THR A 11 -11.26 16.00 -5.83
C THR A 11 -11.43 14.50 -5.71
N THR A 12 -11.17 13.77 -6.79
CA THR A 12 -11.24 12.31 -6.78
C THR A 12 -9.88 11.69 -7.08
N GLN A 13 -9.66 10.49 -6.54
CA GLN A 13 -8.47 9.69 -6.76
C GLN A 13 -8.90 8.32 -7.25
N LYS A 14 -8.35 7.87 -8.38
CA LYS A 14 -8.57 6.51 -8.90
C LYS A 14 -7.44 5.59 -8.46
N LEU A 15 -7.78 4.46 -7.84
CA LEU A 15 -6.82 3.47 -7.34
C LEU A 15 -7.13 2.08 -7.91
N TYR A 16 -6.15 1.42 -8.52
CA TYR A 16 -6.26 0.01 -8.88
C TYR A 16 -6.17 -0.86 -7.62
N VAL A 17 -7.09 -1.81 -7.49
CA VAL A 17 -7.13 -2.80 -6.41
C VAL A 17 -7.44 -4.17 -7.00
N SER A 18 -6.71 -5.19 -6.56
CA SER A 18 -6.98 -6.60 -6.86
C SER A 18 -7.26 -7.37 -5.57
N ALA A 19 -8.07 -8.42 -5.67
CA ALA A 19 -8.35 -9.30 -4.55
C ALA A 19 -8.46 -10.75 -5.01
N GLY A 20 -7.87 -11.67 -4.25
CA GLY A 20 -7.93 -13.10 -4.52
C GLY A 20 -7.90 -13.92 -3.24
N SER A 21 -8.66 -15.01 -3.20
CA SER A 21 -8.66 -15.94 -2.07
C SER A 21 -7.73 -17.13 -2.30
N PHE A 22 -7.15 -17.62 -1.22
CA PHE A 22 -6.37 -18.85 -1.20
C PHE A 22 -6.50 -19.51 0.17
N THR A 23 -6.39 -20.83 0.18
CA THR A 23 -6.35 -21.63 1.41
C THR A 23 -4.97 -22.26 1.48
N LYS A 24 -4.27 -22.12 2.61
CA LYS A 24 -3.02 -22.88 2.85
C LYS A 24 -3.37 -24.24 3.46
N ASP A 25 -2.35 -25.07 3.65
CA ASP A 25 -2.43 -26.41 4.21
C ASP A 25 -3.09 -26.49 5.61
N ASP A 26 -3.23 -25.35 6.31
CA ASP A 26 -3.93 -25.24 7.58
C ASP A 26 -5.46 -25.09 7.47
N GLY A 27 -6.01 -25.14 6.25
CA GLY A 27 -7.46 -25.00 6.01
C GLY A 27 -8.01 -23.59 6.23
N ILE A 28 -7.16 -22.62 6.59
CA ILE A 28 -7.60 -21.25 6.88
C ILE A 28 -7.72 -20.46 5.58
N SER A 29 -8.95 -20.00 5.29
CA SER A 29 -9.23 -19.09 4.19
C SER A 29 -8.52 -17.75 4.39
N ARG A 30 -7.89 -17.29 3.32
CA ARG A 30 -7.15 -16.04 3.27
C ARG A 30 -7.48 -15.26 2.02
N THR A 31 -7.45 -13.95 2.14
CA THR A 31 -7.61 -13.02 1.03
C THR A 31 -6.35 -12.16 0.89
N VAL A 32 -5.77 -12.13 -0.31
CA VAL A 32 -4.73 -11.16 -0.67
C VAL A 32 -5.41 -9.99 -1.35
N THR A 33 -5.20 -8.78 -0.82
CA THR A 33 -5.62 -7.54 -1.45
C THR A 33 -4.38 -6.80 -1.94
N GLY A 34 -4.24 -6.64 -3.25
CA GLY A 34 -3.10 -5.98 -3.90
C GLY A 34 -3.48 -4.64 -4.51
N PHE A 35 -2.48 -3.77 -4.71
CA PHE A 35 -2.67 -2.44 -5.29
C PHE A 35 -1.87 -2.24 -6.58
N GLY A 36 -1.54 -3.34 -7.26
CA GLY A 36 -0.67 -3.32 -8.43
C GLY A 36 0.80 -3.13 -8.07
N GLU A 37 1.64 -3.22 -9.10
CA GLU A 37 3.10 -3.13 -9.01
C GLU A 37 3.56 -1.78 -9.56
N MET A 38 4.52 -1.16 -8.88
CA MET A 38 5.29 -0.06 -9.46
C MET A 38 6.46 -0.65 -10.23
N LYS A 39 6.70 -0.16 -11.44
CA LYS A 39 7.81 -0.58 -12.29
C LYS A 39 8.58 0.64 -12.79
N PRO A 40 9.89 0.50 -13.07
CA PRO A 40 10.58 1.45 -13.92
C PRO A 40 9.83 1.61 -15.24
N TYR A 41 9.79 2.83 -15.75
CA TYR A 41 9.14 3.12 -17.03
C TYR A 41 10.02 4.05 -17.86
N VAL A 42 9.82 4.03 -19.18
CA VAL A 42 10.46 4.98 -20.08
C VAL A 42 9.53 6.17 -20.23
N ASP A 43 10.01 7.37 -19.90
CA ASP A 43 9.23 8.59 -20.05
C ASP A 43 9.12 9.06 -21.51
N ASP A 44 8.34 10.12 -21.74
CA ASP A 44 8.11 10.69 -23.08
C ASP A 44 9.40 11.21 -23.75
N LYS A 45 10.49 11.34 -23.00
CA LYS A 45 11.81 11.76 -23.48
C LYS A 45 12.73 10.56 -23.76
N GLY A 46 12.22 9.33 -23.64
CA GLY A 46 13.00 8.11 -23.83
C GLY A 46 13.91 7.77 -22.65
N GLN A 47 13.78 8.43 -21.50
CA GLN A 47 14.63 8.17 -20.34
C GLN A 47 13.98 7.13 -19.42
N THR A 48 14.79 6.19 -18.94
CA THR A 48 14.34 5.24 -17.92
C THR A 48 14.21 5.98 -16.59
N GLN A 49 12.99 5.99 -16.07
CA GLN A 49 12.66 6.50 -14.75
C GLN A 49 12.50 5.31 -13.80
N ASP A 50 13.48 5.15 -12.93
CA ASP A 50 13.41 4.17 -11.85
C ASP A 50 12.35 4.57 -10.82
N VAL A 51 11.85 3.55 -10.12
CA VAL A 51 10.99 3.77 -8.97
C VAL A 51 11.79 4.46 -7.87
N ASN A 52 11.23 5.52 -7.29
CA ASN A 52 11.87 6.27 -6.21
C ASN A 52 10.93 6.41 -5.00
N ALA A 53 11.50 6.85 -3.86
CA ALA A 53 10.75 7.04 -2.63
C ALA A 53 9.54 7.96 -2.77
N ARG A 54 9.60 9.00 -3.62
CA ARG A 54 8.44 9.89 -3.84
C ARG A 54 7.26 9.13 -4.44
N ALA A 55 7.50 8.30 -5.44
CA ALA A 55 6.47 7.46 -6.05
C ALA A 55 5.91 6.45 -5.04
N ALA A 56 6.79 5.79 -4.26
CA ALA A 56 6.38 4.84 -3.23
C ALA A 56 5.54 5.49 -2.13
N LEU A 57 5.96 6.64 -1.60
CA LEU A 57 5.21 7.39 -0.58
C LEU A 57 3.86 7.85 -1.10
N LYS A 58 3.78 8.28 -2.37
CA LYS A 58 2.49 8.58 -3.00
C LYS A 58 1.61 7.34 -3.05
N LYS A 59 2.14 6.19 -3.49
CA LYS A 59 1.38 4.94 -3.56
C LYS A 59 0.87 4.50 -2.19
N ILE A 60 1.70 4.58 -1.16
CA ILE A 60 1.33 4.28 0.23
C ILE A 60 0.23 5.25 0.71
N SER A 61 0.34 6.55 0.38
CA SER A 61 -0.72 7.51 0.70
C SER A 61 -2.03 7.21 -0.04
N ASP A 62 -1.96 6.83 -1.30
CA ASP A 62 -3.12 6.50 -2.12
C ASP A 62 -3.86 5.29 -1.53
N ILE A 63 -3.13 4.27 -1.07
CA ILE A 63 -3.65 3.12 -0.32
C ILE A 63 -4.21 3.57 1.04
N GLY A 64 -3.53 4.50 1.72
CA GLY A 64 -4.00 5.06 2.98
C GLY A 64 -5.33 5.81 2.87
N ASN A 65 -5.61 6.43 1.71
CA ASN A 65 -6.90 7.05 1.43
C ASN A 65 -7.99 5.99 1.24
N PHE A 66 -7.68 4.88 0.57
CA PHE A 66 -8.58 3.72 0.47
C PHE A 66 -8.92 3.15 1.86
N LEU A 67 -7.91 2.97 2.71
CA LEU A 67 -8.12 2.55 4.10
C LEU A 67 -8.95 3.57 4.88
N SER A 68 -8.65 4.87 4.74
CA SER A 68 -9.45 5.92 5.39
C SER A 68 -10.92 5.89 4.97
N ALA A 69 -11.21 5.52 3.72
CA ALA A 69 -12.56 5.43 3.18
C ALA A 69 -13.33 4.16 3.56
N THR A 70 -12.66 3.15 4.12
CA THR A 70 -13.23 1.82 4.42
C THR A 70 -13.13 1.41 5.88
N VAL A 71 -12.21 2.02 6.66
CA VAL A 71 -12.09 1.79 8.11
C VAL A 71 -12.12 3.10 8.90
N GLY A 72 -12.20 4.24 8.23
CA GLY A 72 -12.16 5.56 8.86
C GLY A 72 -10.75 6.03 9.23
N VAL A 73 -10.62 7.33 9.45
CA VAL A 73 -9.32 7.99 9.71
C VAL A 73 -8.65 7.50 11.00
N LYS A 74 -9.44 7.09 12.00
CA LYS A 74 -8.93 6.65 13.32
C LYS A 74 -8.31 5.26 13.27
N ASP A 75 -8.85 4.36 12.44
CA ASP A 75 -8.44 2.96 12.42
C ASP A 75 -7.56 2.59 11.23
N LYS A 76 -7.33 3.51 10.27
CA LYS A 76 -6.46 3.26 9.11
C LYS A 76 -5.04 2.81 9.49
N ASN A 77 -4.54 3.19 10.66
CA ASN A 77 -3.22 2.79 11.15
C ASN A 77 -3.17 1.34 11.64
N LYS A 78 -4.33 0.73 11.94
CA LYS A 78 -4.45 -0.68 12.36
C LYS A 78 -4.30 -1.65 11.19
N ILE A 79 -4.41 -1.16 9.95
CA ILE A 79 -4.22 -1.96 8.74
C ILE A 79 -2.83 -1.64 8.15
N GLY A 80 -1.94 -2.61 8.22
CA GLY A 80 -0.61 -2.51 7.60
C GLY A 80 -0.65 -2.70 6.08
N ILE A 81 0.37 -2.17 5.42
CA ILE A 81 0.64 -2.34 3.99
C ILE A 81 1.98 -3.09 3.88
N ASP A 82 1.96 -4.31 3.37
CA ASP A 82 3.17 -5.04 3.02
C ASP A 82 3.73 -4.46 1.71
N ILE A 83 5.03 -4.17 1.68
CA ILE A 83 5.78 -3.73 0.50
C ILE A 83 6.79 -4.82 0.18
N LYS A 84 6.70 -5.39 -1.02
CA LYS A 84 7.68 -6.34 -1.53
C LYS A 84 8.54 -5.65 -2.58
N GLY A 85 9.85 -5.68 -2.40
CA GLY A 85 10.83 -5.13 -3.32
C GLY A 85 11.96 -6.13 -3.58
N THR A 86 13.06 -5.65 -4.15
CA THR A 86 14.27 -6.44 -4.45
C THR A 86 15.50 -5.63 -4.07
N ASP A 87 16.43 -6.21 -3.31
CA ASP A 87 17.68 -5.56 -2.98
C ASP A 87 18.67 -5.50 -4.16
N GLU A 88 19.81 -4.85 -3.95
CA GLU A 88 20.88 -4.72 -4.94
C GLU A 88 21.41 -6.08 -5.44
N LYS A 89 21.32 -7.13 -4.61
CA LYS A 89 21.75 -8.50 -4.91
C LYS A 89 20.67 -9.32 -5.61
N GLY A 90 19.49 -8.75 -5.88
CA GLY A 90 18.39 -9.46 -6.52
C GLY A 90 17.54 -10.30 -5.55
N GLN A 91 17.71 -10.15 -4.24
CA GLN A 91 16.94 -10.89 -3.24
C GLN A 91 15.66 -10.15 -2.88
N GLU A 92 14.58 -10.90 -2.65
CA GLU A 92 13.31 -10.32 -2.21
C GLU A 92 13.48 -9.64 -0.86
N THR A 93 12.99 -8.40 -0.77
CA THR A 93 12.92 -7.66 0.48
C THR A 93 11.48 -7.40 0.85
N PHE A 94 11.19 -7.51 2.15
CA PHE A 94 9.86 -7.31 2.70
C PHE A 94 9.91 -6.19 3.72
N MET A 95 9.11 -5.17 3.47
CA MET A 95 8.96 -3.99 4.30
C MET A 95 7.49 -3.82 4.66
N LYS A 96 7.19 -3.02 5.68
CA LYS A 96 5.82 -2.72 6.08
C LYS A 96 5.61 -1.23 6.18
N ALA A 97 4.45 -0.76 5.78
CA ALA A 97 4.06 0.63 5.96
C ALA A 97 2.73 0.75 6.69
N ASN A 98 2.61 1.82 7.46
CA ASN A 98 1.37 2.25 8.09
C ASN A 98 1.15 3.73 7.80
N VAL A 99 -0.10 4.09 7.53
CA VAL A 99 -0.55 5.47 7.43
C VAL A 99 -1.26 5.87 8.71
N TRP A 100 -0.99 7.07 9.21
CA TRP A 100 -1.62 7.54 10.44
C TRP A 100 -1.72 9.07 10.44
N THR A 101 -2.29 9.62 11.50
CA THR A 101 -2.44 11.06 11.65
C THR A 101 -2.05 11.43 13.06
N ASP A 102 -1.05 12.30 13.16
CA ASP A 102 -0.60 12.92 14.40
C ASP A 102 -1.39 14.21 14.58
N SER A 103 -2.24 14.28 15.60
CA SER A 103 -3.04 15.47 15.86
C SER A 103 -3.08 15.79 17.34
N GLY A 104 -3.24 17.08 17.64
CA GLY A 104 -3.23 17.57 19.01
C GLY A 104 -3.38 19.08 19.07
N ILE A 105 -3.09 19.64 20.25
CA ILE A 105 -3.10 21.09 20.50
C ILE A 105 -1.64 21.52 20.69
N GLY A 106 -1.19 22.46 19.86
CA GLY A 106 0.16 23.02 19.92
C GLY A 106 0.31 24.00 21.09
N LYS A 107 1.56 24.42 21.35
CA LYS A 107 1.88 25.40 22.42
C LYS A 107 1.13 26.73 22.30
N SER A 108 0.71 27.10 21.08
CA SER A 108 -0.10 28.30 20.81
C SER A 108 -1.61 28.12 21.06
N GLY A 109 -2.05 26.94 21.53
CA GLY A 109 -3.46 26.58 21.64
C GLY A 109 -4.13 26.21 20.31
N GLN A 110 -3.41 26.30 19.18
CA GLN A 110 -3.93 25.92 17.88
C GLN A 110 -3.88 24.42 17.67
N ARG A 111 -4.97 23.86 17.10
CA ARG A 111 -4.99 22.46 16.68
C ARG A 111 -3.99 22.23 15.54
N TYR A 112 -3.30 21.09 15.58
CA TYR A 112 -2.49 20.60 14.47
C TYR A 112 -2.97 19.22 14.03
N SER A 113 -2.68 18.87 12.77
CA SER A 113 -2.95 17.55 12.21
C SER A 113 -1.94 17.27 11.09
N PHE A 114 -1.00 16.37 11.33
CA PHE A 114 -0.02 15.92 10.36
C PHE A 114 -0.38 14.52 9.86
N HIS A 115 -0.48 14.36 8.55
CA HIS A 115 -0.60 13.04 7.95
C HIS A 115 0.79 12.42 7.83
N LYS A 116 0.93 11.20 8.36
CA LYS A 116 2.20 10.53 8.54
C LYS A 116 2.19 9.16 7.88
N ILE A 117 3.35 8.77 7.36
CA ILE A 117 3.67 7.42 6.92
C ILE A 117 4.82 6.92 7.79
N THR A 118 4.72 5.69 8.27
CA THR A 118 5.85 4.96 8.84
C THR A 118 6.17 3.79 7.92
N ILE A 119 7.45 3.57 7.63
CA ILE A 119 7.94 2.42 6.87
C ILE A 119 8.95 1.66 7.74
N GLU A 120 8.61 0.43 8.12
CA GLU A 120 9.53 -0.53 8.70
C GLU A 120 10.33 -1.20 7.57
N VAL A 121 11.61 -0.83 7.46
CA VAL A 121 12.54 -1.33 6.43
C VAL A 121 13.13 -2.69 6.84
N SER A 122 13.22 -2.95 8.13
CA SER A 122 13.57 -4.25 8.70
C SER A 122 12.85 -4.46 10.03
N PRO A 123 12.33 -5.67 10.30
CA PRO A 123 11.64 -5.97 11.55
C PRO A 123 12.62 -6.10 12.71
N ASP A 124 12.10 -6.19 13.93
CA ASP A 124 12.88 -6.56 15.09
C ASP A 124 13.60 -7.90 14.83
N LYS A 125 14.89 -7.97 15.19
CA LYS A 125 15.56 -9.27 15.36
C LYS A 125 15.35 -9.69 16.79
N VAL A 126 14.66 -10.81 16.97
CA VAL A 126 14.39 -11.38 18.28
C VAL A 126 15.18 -12.67 18.47
N ASN A 127 15.66 -12.90 19.69
CA ASN A 127 16.10 -14.21 20.12
C ASN A 127 14.85 -15.12 20.15
N LYS A 128 14.88 -16.19 19.36
CA LYS A 128 13.72 -17.09 19.21
C LYS A 128 13.40 -17.90 20.46
N GLU A 129 14.37 -18.08 21.35
CA GLU A 129 14.23 -18.87 22.58
C GLU A 129 13.72 -18.02 23.75
N THR A 130 14.25 -16.80 23.89
CA THR A 130 13.92 -15.91 25.01
C THR A 130 12.87 -14.85 24.68
N GLY A 131 12.63 -14.59 23.39
CA GLY A 131 11.78 -13.49 22.92
C GLY A 131 12.42 -12.11 23.04
N GLU A 132 13.68 -12.02 23.47
CA GLU A 132 14.40 -10.75 23.66
C GLU A 132 14.69 -10.07 22.32
N VAL A 133 14.46 -8.76 22.24
CA VAL A 133 14.80 -7.95 21.06
C VAL A 133 16.32 -7.71 21.02
N LEU A 134 17.00 -8.40 20.12
CA LEU A 134 18.44 -8.26 19.85
C LEU A 134 18.74 -7.01 19.01
N GLN A 135 17.83 -6.65 18.11
CA GLN A 135 17.93 -5.45 17.30
C GLN A 135 16.53 -4.87 17.08
N PRO A 136 16.28 -3.60 17.40
CA PRO A 136 14.99 -2.99 17.14
C PRO A 136 14.76 -2.81 15.63
N ALA A 137 13.50 -2.81 15.25
CA ALA A 137 13.02 -2.57 13.90
C ALA A 137 13.53 -1.21 13.39
N GLN A 138 14.04 -1.19 12.15
CA GLN A 138 14.53 0.03 11.54
C GLN A 138 13.39 0.71 10.78
N LYS A 139 13.05 1.92 11.20
CA LYS A 139 11.87 2.66 10.70
C LYS A 139 12.25 3.98 10.07
N LEU A 140 11.53 4.32 8.99
CA LEU A 140 11.51 5.63 8.37
C LEU A 140 10.16 6.30 8.63
N TYR A 141 10.17 7.62 8.79
CA TYR A 141 8.96 8.43 8.97
C TYR A 141 8.86 9.46 7.86
N ALA A 142 7.67 9.66 7.30
CA ALA A 142 7.43 10.70 6.32
C ALA A 142 6.18 11.50 6.66
N THR A 143 6.25 12.81 6.45
CA THR A 143 5.16 13.75 6.72
C THR A 143 4.63 14.34 5.43
N LYS A 144 3.30 14.46 5.33
CA LYS A 144 2.67 15.18 4.22
C LYS A 144 2.96 16.68 4.37
N SER A 145 3.55 17.29 3.35
CA SER A 145 3.82 18.72 3.34
C SER A 145 2.53 19.52 3.10
N LEU A 146 2.50 20.77 3.57
CA LEU A 146 1.41 21.71 3.28
C LEU A 146 1.27 22.03 1.78
N LYS A 147 2.38 21.95 1.03
CA LYS A 147 2.42 22.15 -0.43
C LYS A 147 2.06 20.88 -1.22
N GLY A 148 1.64 19.82 -0.53
CA GLY A 148 1.34 18.51 -1.11
C GLY A 148 2.53 17.56 -1.12
N GLY A 149 2.25 16.27 -1.33
CA GLY A 149 3.25 15.20 -1.30
C GLY A 149 3.78 14.88 0.11
N TYR A 150 4.50 13.76 0.21
CA TYR A 150 5.19 13.32 1.42
C TYR A 150 6.70 13.45 1.23
N SER A 151 7.40 13.77 2.31
CA SER A 151 8.86 13.75 2.38
C SER A 151 9.30 13.06 3.66
N PHE A 152 10.46 12.40 3.62
CA PHE A 152 11.07 11.86 4.84
C PHE A 152 11.33 12.97 5.86
N ASP A 153 11.03 12.69 7.12
CA ASP A 153 11.34 13.57 8.24
C ASP A 153 12.86 13.73 8.37
N ALA A 154 13.32 14.92 8.75
CA ALA A 154 14.74 15.29 8.74
C ALA A 154 15.63 14.46 9.68
N ASN A 155 15.02 13.79 10.67
CA ASN A 155 15.70 12.95 11.65
C ASN A 155 15.85 11.49 11.23
N ASN A 156 15.40 11.11 10.03
CA ASN A 156 15.63 9.76 9.52
C ASN A 156 17.11 9.52 9.21
N ASN A 157 17.53 8.26 9.35
CA ASN A 157 18.87 7.83 8.94
C ASN A 157 18.96 7.77 7.40
N ASN A 158 19.92 8.50 6.82
CA ASN A 158 20.16 8.55 5.37
C ASN A 158 20.54 7.20 4.75
N GLU A 159 21.30 6.35 5.45
CA GLU A 159 21.62 4.99 4.99
C GLU A 159 20.36 4.13 4.91
N LEU A 160 19.43 4.32 5.84
CA LEU A 160 18.16 3.61 5.83
C LEU A 160 17.26 4.08 4.69
N ILE A 161 17.27 5.38 4.38
CA ILE A 161 16.62 5.95 3.19
C ILE A 161 17.23 5.35 1.91
N ALA A 162 18.56 5.24 1.83
CA ALA A 162 19.24 4.64 0.69
C ALA A 162 18.85 3.16 0.53
N LYS A 163 18.85 2.39 1.62
CA LYS A 163 18.41 0.99 1.63
C LYS A 163 16.97 0.83 1.16
N PHE A 164 16.06 1.69 1.63
CA PHE A 164 14.67 1.68 1.17
C PHE A 164 14.58 1.96 -0.34
N ASN A 165 15.25 3.01 -0.84
CA ASN A 165 15.25 3.34 -2.27
C ASN A 165 15.81 2.20 -3.12
N ALA A 166 16.97 1.64 -2.74
CA ALA A 166 17.57 0.52 -3.45
C ALA A 166 16.62 -0.69 -3.51
N SER A 167 15.89 -0.96 -2.41
CA SER A 167 14.94 -2.07 -2.32
C SER A 167 13.74 -1.92 -3.25
N ILE A 168 13.35 -0.70 -3.63
CA ILE A 168 12.18 -0.45 -4.49
C ILE A 168 12.55 -0.07 -5.92
N GLN A 169 13.83 0.24 -6.20
CA GLN A 169 14.28 0.88 -7.44
C GLN A 169 13.85 0.11 -8.69
N LYS A 170 13.96 -1.22 -8.65
CA LYS A 170 13.61 -2.14 -9.74
C LYS A 170 12.12 -2.48 -9.82
N GLY A 171 11.34 -1.99 -8.87
CA GLY A 171 9.91 -2.25 -8.75
C GLY A 171 9.51 -2.60 -7.33
N ALA A 172 8.23 -2.40 -7.03
CA ALA A 172 7.66 -2.78 -5.74
C ALA A 172 6.18 -3.14 -5.86
N GLU A 173 5.77 -4.19 -5.13
CA GLU A 173 4.39 -4.62 -5.00
C GLU A 173 3.84 -4.20 -3.64
N PHE A 174 2.55 -3.86 -3.60
CA PHE A 174 1.86 -3.42 -2.39
C PHE A 174 0.65 -4.30 -2.13
N THR A 175 0.57 -4.84 -0.91
CA THR A 175 -0.60 -5.62 -0.46
C THR A 175 -1.01 -5.21 0.94
N LEU A 176 -2.24 -5.50 1.35
CA LEU A 176 -2.62 -5.38 2.75
C LEU A 176 -1.92 -6.48 3.58
N THR A 177 -1.36 -6.09 4.72
CA THR A 177 -0.79 -7.03 5.71
C THR A 177 -1.83 -8.04 6.22
N PRO A 178 -3.07 -7.65 6.62
CA PRO A 178 -4.06 -8.64 7.04
C PRO A 178 -4.51 -9.50 5.86
N LYS A 179 -4.23 -10.80 5.96
CA LYS A 179 -4.61 -11.80 4.94
C LYS A 179 -5.64 -12.80 5.44
N LYS A 180 -5.85 -12.92 6.75
CA LYS A 180 -6.86 -13.82 7.32
C LYS A 180 -8.22 -13.16 7.21
N ASP A 181 -9.21 -13.90 6.72
CA ASP A 181 -10.57 -13.37 6.57
C ASP A 181 -11.14 -12.91 7.93
N SER A 182 -10.88 -13.67 9.01
CA SER A 182 -11.26 -13.29 10.38
C SER A 182 -10.63 -11.99 10.91
N THR A 183 -9.50 -11.56 10.35
CA THR A 183 -8.93 -10.24 10.66
C THR A 183 -9.63 -9.14 9.87
N LEU A 184 -9.98 -9.40 8.61
CA LEU A 184 -10.69 -8.46 7.74
C LEU A 184 -12.13 -8.23 8.20
N GLU A 185 -12.81 -9.26 8.69
CA GLU A 185 -14.18 -9.20 9.23
C GLU A 185 -14.35 -8.23 10.41
N LYS A 186 -13.26 -7.91 11.12
CA LYS A 186 -13.24 -6.85 12.15
C LYS A 186 -13.49 -5.45 11.57
N TYR A 187 -13.42 -5.31 10.25
CA TYR A 187 -13.60 -4.08 9.49
C TYR A 187 -14.64 -4.30 8.38
N PRO A 188 -15.95 -4.28 8.69
CA PRO A 188 -17.00 -4.75 7.79
C PRO A 188 -17.04 -4.03 6.43
N GLU A 189 -16.85 -2.71 6.41
CA GLU A 189 -16.84 -1.91 5.17
C GLU A 189 -15.63 -2.26 4.28
N LEU A 190 -14.45 -2.47 4.88
CA LEU A 190 -13.26 -2.95 4.18
C LEU A 190 -13.48 -4.37 3.63
N ALA A 191 -13.99 -5.29 4.45
CA ALA A 191 -14.28 -6.67 4.04
C ALA A 191 -15.28 -6.72 2.88
N ASN A 192 -16.37 -5.95 2.96
CA ASN A 192 -17.36 -5.83 1.91
C ASN A 192 -16.77 -5.28 0.61
N THR A 193 -16.00 -4.19 0.71
CA THR A 193 -15.29 -3.59 -0.44
C THR A 193 -14.37 -4.61 -1.12
N ILE A 194 -13.57 -5.35 -0.33
CA ILE A 194 -12.68 -6.39 -0.83
C ILE A 194 -13.48 -7.54 -1.48
N SER A 195 -14.62 -7.92 -0.92
CA SER A 195 -15.48 -8.96 -1.48
C SER A 195 -15.99 -8.60 -2.88
N ILE A 196 -16.49 -7.37 -3.05
CA ILE A 196 -16.92 -6.85 -4.37
C ILE A 196 -15.77 -6.90 -5.38
N ILE A 197 -14.57 -6.45 -4.98
CA ILE A 197 -13.39 -6.47 -5.86
C ILE A 197 -12.96 -7.90 -6.19
N LYS A 198 -13.09 -8.83 -5.22
CA LYS A 198 -12.73 -10.24 -5.37
C LYS A 198 -13.59 -10.94 -6.42
N GLU A 199 -14.89 -10.68 -6.45
CA GLU A 199 -15.79 -11.20 -7.50
C GLU A 199 -15.33 -10.79 -8.90
N GLN A 200 -14.75 -9.59 -9.01
CA GLN A 200 -14.25 -9.02 -10.26
C GLN A 200 -12.77 -9.31 -10.53
N LYS A 201 -12.08 -9.98 -9.58
CA LYS A 201 -10.62 -10.16 -9.47
C LYS A 201 -9.82 -8.87 -9.30
N SER A 202 -10.19 -7.82 -10.03
CA SER A 202 -9.63 -6.47 -9.89
C SER A 202 -10.60 -5.38 -10.33
N SER A 203 -10.42 -4.20 -9.76
CA SER A 203 -11.25 -3.02 -10.02
C SER A 203 -10.44 -1.74 -9.86
N TYR A 204 -10.92 -0.67 -10.47
CA TYR A 204 -10.57 0.68 -10.10
C TYR A 204 -11.54 1.18 -9.05
N VAL A 205 -11.03 1.61 -7.90
CA VAL A 205 -11.78 2.25 -6.83
C VAL A 205 -11.60 3.75 -6.96
N GLU A 206 -12.69 4.48 -7.12
CA GLU A 206 -12.69 5.94 -7.10
C GLU A 206 -12.96 6.44 -5.68
N ILE A 207 -12.05 7.24 -5.17
CA ILE A 207 -12.09 7.80 -3.81
C ILE A 207 -12.35 9.29 -3.94
N GLY A 208 -13.45 9.77 -3.37
CA GLY A 208 -13.75 11.19 -3.23
C GLY A 208 -13.26 11.74 -1.89
N PHE A 209 -12.95 13.04 -1.85
CA PHE A 209 -12.67 13.75 -0.61
C PHE A 209 -13.78 14.75 -0.31
N VAL A 210 -14.54 14.49 0.75
CA VAL A 210 -15.69 15.32 1.14
C VAL A 210 -15.36 16.08 2.42
N THR A 211 -15.48 17.40 2.38
CA THR A 211 -15.28 18.27 3.55
C THR A 211 -16.13 17.79 4.73
N GLY A 212 -15.51 17.63 5.90
CA GLY A 212 -16.17 17.17 7.13
C GLY A 212 -16.38 15.66 7.24
N LYS A 213 -16.35 14.90 6.13
CA LYS A 213 -16.48 13.43 6.13
C LYS A 213 -15.17 12.69 5.88
N GLY A 214 -14.22 13.34 5.19
CA GLY A 214 -12.94 12.73 4.83
C GLY A 214 -13.02 11.96 3.50
N ALA A 215 -12.23 10.89 3.39
CA ALA A 215 -12.20 10.05 2.19
C ALA A 215 -13.44 9.14 2.13
N THR A 216 -14.04 8.98 0.96
CA THR A 216 -15.20 8.12 0.71
C THR A 216 -15.03 7.34 -0.59
N ILE A 217 -15.53 6.10 -0.67
CA ILE A 217 -15.61 5.39 -1.95
C ILE A 217 -16.78 5.96 -2.75
N ASN A 218 -16.49 6.53 -3.91
CA ASN A 218 -17.50 7.04 -4.84
C ASN A 218 -17.99 5.94 -5.79
N SER A 219 -17.07 5.11 -6.30
CA SER A 219 -17.39 4.04 -7.24
C SER A 219 -16.35 2.91 -7.19
N ILE A 220 -16.78 1.70 -7.58
CA ILE A 220 -15.92 0.54 -7.81
C ILE A 220 -16.24 0.03 -9.21
N THR A 221 -15.28 0.14 -10.12
CA THR A 221 -15.46 -0.23 -11.53
C THR A 221 -14.54 -1.41 -11.87
N PRO A 222 -15.06 -2.56 -12.32
CA PRO A 222 -14.24 -3.70 -12.73
C PRO A 222 -13.19 -3.30 -13.77
N THR A 223 -11.99 -3.89 -13.70
CA THR A 223 -10.98 -3.64 -14.74
C THR A 223 -11.24 -4.42 -16.03
N ASN A 224 -12.14 -5.42 -15.98
CA ASN A 224 -12.39 -6.35 -17.08
C ASN A 224 -13.45 -5.85 -18.08
N SER A 225 -13.96 -4.62 -17.92
CA SER A 225 -14.63 -3.91 -19.02
C SER A 225 -13.56 -3.43 -20.02
N GLY A 226 -12.98 -4.37 -20.77
CA GLY A 226 -12.00 -4.14 -21.85
C GLY A 226 -10.56 -4.58 -21.52
N ASN A 227 -10.20 -5.77 -22.00
CA ASN A 227 -8.85 -6.35 -22.20
C ASN A 227 -8.16 -7.10 -21.03
N GLU A 228 -8.13 -8.42 -21.23
CA GLU A 228 -7.60 -9.58 -20.50
C GLU A 228 -6.07 -9.58 -20.17
N ILE A 229 -5.44 -8.42 -19.94
CA ILE A 229 -3.98 -8.36 -19.80
C ILE A 229 -3.52 -8.62 -18.34
N GLY A 230 -4.35 -8.29 -17.32
CA GLY A 230 -3.94 -8.34 -15.91
C GLY A 230 -3.96 -9.73 -15.26
N ALA A 231 -4.96 -10.55 -15.56
CA ALA A 231 -5.11 -11.89 -14.94
C ALA A 231 -4.06 -12.89 -15.46
N SER A 232 -3.68 -12.76 -16.74
CA SER A 232 -2.69 -13.59 -17.43
C SER A 232 -1.27 -13.40 -16.86
N GLN A 233 -0.95 -12.22 -16.33
CA GLN A 233 0.37 -11.95 -15.72
C GLN A 233 0.50 -12.51 -14.30
N LEU A 234 -0.59 -12.57 -13.53
CA LEU A 234 -0.61 -13.18 -12.19
C LEU A 234 -0.62 -14.72 -12.23
N GLN A 235 -1.24 -15.33 -13.24
CA GLN A 235 -1.13 -16.78 -13.42
C GLN A 235 0.26 -17.19 -13.92
N ASN A 236 0.85 -16.45 -14.87
CA ASN A 236 2.16 -16.80 -15.42
C ASN A 236 3.34 -16.69 -14.42
N SER A 237 3.24 -15.84 -13.40
CA SER A 237 4.25 -15.76 -12.33
C SER A 237 4.15 -16.95 -11.36
N VAL A 238 2.94 -17.45 -11.09
CA VAL A 238 2.71 -18.63 -10.23
C VAL A 238 3.09 -19.92 -10.95
N THR A 239 2.84 -20.06 -12.25
CA THR A 239 3.22 -21.27 -13.02
C THR A 239 4.73 -21.35 -13.25
N LYS A 240 5.42 -20.22 -13.49
CA LYS A 240 6.89 -20.19 -13.60
C LYS A 240 7.59 -20.55 -12.29
N ALA A 241 7.03 -20.17 -11.14
CA ALA A 241 7.56 -20.56 -9.83
C ALA A 241 7.43 -22.08 -9.56
N LYS A 242 6.35 -22.72 -10.05
CA LYS A 242 6.20 -24.19 -9.97
C LYS A 242 7.12 -24.93 -10.94
N ALA A 243 7.31 -24.43 -12.16
CA ALA A 243 8.18 -25.09 -13.15
C ALA A 243 9.67 -25.04 -12.76
N LYS A 244 10.12 -24.00 -12.05
CA LYS A 244 11.51 -23.90 -11.58
C LYS A 244 11.80 -24.87 -10.42
N LYS A 245 10.83 -25.10 -9.53
CA LYS A 245 10.96 -26.07 -8.43
C LYS A 245 11.05 -27.52 -8.87
N ILE A 246 10.49 -27.89 -10.02
CA ILE A 246 10.53 -29.28 -10.51
C ILE A 246 11.89 -29.60 -11.14
N LYS A 247 12.57 -28.64 -11.78
CA LYS A 247 13.89 -28.87 -12.39
C LYS A 247 15.04 -28.95 -11.40
N ASP A 248 14.89 -28.39 -10.20
CA ASP A 248 15.92 -28.42 -9.15
C ASP A 248 15.85 -29.69 -8.27
N VAL A 249 14.86 -30.58 -8.48
CA VAL A 249 14.72 -31.86 -7.75
C VAL A 249 15.22 -33.05 -8.57
N GLU A 250 15.44 -32.88 -9.88
CA GLU A 250 15.94 -33.93 -10.80
C GLU A 250 17.41 -33.75 -11.23
N ARG A 251 18.26 -33.14 -10.38
CA ARG A 251 19.72 -33.10 -10.59
C ARG A 251 20.50 -33.54 -9.36
#